data_AF-A0A0D8XVX4-F1
#
_entry.id   AF-A0A0D8XVX4-F1
#
_cell.length_a   1.000
_cell.length_b   1.000
_cell.length_c   1.000
_cell.angle_alpha   90.00
_cell.angle_beta   90.00
_cell.angle_gamma   90.00
#
_symmetry.space_group_name_H-M   'P 1'
#
loop_
_entity.id
_entity.type
_entity.pdbx_description
1 polymer ?
#
loop_
_entity_poly.entity_id
_entity_poly.type
_entity_poly.pdbx_seq_one_letter_code
_entity_poly.pdbx_strand_id
1 'polypeptide(L)'
;MTLDVFYAGLAPSTSHPSRFDGCLREVQLNGEVQRVSAKGKVRRGCVVPNRCVADGMCPKESSCHKEWNGHSCRCHRGFVGDTCSPVCSLIGICGPNGFCLSSNESKGYYCQCQEGFVGKNCERSTAVQICPPSYWGVFPHCKKCSCPEGFDSQCIKENGNCRCPRFQFALNGRCVNCECGYGASTLQCSLDGQCQCSGEATGRRCDRCMLDNHKWLANDCKLLTDFGFQDESLAIKLYSSSISGSRSEDVEVLARTTARQSCPDAQTGLATRSCSGDGHWLGVNSFNCTRPEYSLMVYKVSSLSPRIKILET
;
A
#
# COMPACT_ATOMS: atom_id res chain seq x y z
N MET A 1 46.20 50.09 -2.18
CA MET A 1 46.90 50.47 -0.93
C MET A 1 47.17 49.18 -0.17
N THR A 2 48.43 48.77 -0.07
CA THR A 2 48.84 47.66 0.80
C THR A 2 48.95 48.20 2.23
N LEU A 3 48.38 47.49 3.20
CA LEU A 3 48.51 47.87 4.59
C LEU A 3 49.78 47.23 5.14
N ASP A 4 50.86 48.02 5.24
CA ASP A 4 52.18 47.47 5.57
C ASP A 4 52.33 47.12 7.06
N VAL A 5 51.77 47.92 7.98
CA VAL A 5 51.86 47.69 9.43
C VAL A 5 50.63 48.21 10.17
N PHE A 6 50.02 47.36 10.99
CA PHE A 6 48.99 47.76 11.95
C PHE A 6 49.61 48.08 13.31
N TYR A 7 49.38 49.30 13.81
CA TYR A 7 49.86 49.75 15.12
C TYR A 7 48.71 49.81 16.13
N ALA A 8 48.91 49.25 17.32
CA ALA A 8 48.03 49.46 18.46
C ALA A 8 48.69 50.42 19.47
N GLY A 9 47.87 51.30 20.09
CA GLY A 9 48.30 52.27 21.10
C GLY A 9 48.01 53.73 20.72
N LEU A 10 48.78 54.67 21.25
CA LEU A 10 48.61 56.10 20.97
C LEU A 10 49.12 56.42 19.55
N ALA A 11 48.26 57.02 18.72
CA ALA A 11 48.63 57.47 17.38
C ALA A 11 49.65 58.62 17.46
N PRO A 12 50.72 58.67 16.63
CA PRO A 12 51.79 59.65 16.82
C PRO A 12 51.45 61.11 16.50
N SER A 13 50.31 61.46 15.86
CA SER A 13 50.17 62.84 15.33
C SER A 13 48.77 63.26 14.85
N THR A 14 47.67 62.95 15.56
CA THR A 14 46.38 63.58 15.23
C THR A 14 45.82 64.26 16.47
N SER A 15 45.38 65.51 16.30
CA SER A 15 44.92 66.38 17.39
C SER A 15 43.70 65.84 18.12
N HIS A 16 42.97 64.85 17.58
CA HIS A 16 41.94 64.08 18.27
C HIS A 16 41.98 62.59 17.86
N PRO A 17 42.59 61.70 18.66
CA PRO A 17 42.32 60.28 18.57
C PRO A 17 41.51 59.85 19.80
N SER A 18 40.34 59.28 19.59
CA SER A 18 39.66 58.49 20.62
C SER A 18 40.63 57.35 21.02
N ARG A 19 41.27 57.51 22.18
CA ARG A 19 42.14 56.48 22.76
C ARG A 19 41.35 55.18 22.85
N PHE A 20 41.82 54.13 22.18
CA PHE A 20 41.31 52.78 22.43
C PHE A 20 41.93 52.28 23.73
N ASP A 21 41.10 52.04 24.73
CA ASP A 21 41.48 51.43 26.01
C ASP A 21 40.78 50.08 26.14
N GLY A 22 41.51 48.99 25.91
CA GLY A 22 40.94 47.65 25.87
C GLY A 22 41.93 46.57 25.42
N CYS A 23 41.47 45.31 25.43
CA CYS A 23 42.26 44.16 25.01
C CYS A 23 42.04 43.86 23.51
N LEU A 24 43.13 43.63 22.77
CA LEU A 24 43.07 43.16 21.38
C LEU A 24 43.58 41.72 21.29
N ARG A 25 42.92 40.90 20.46
CA ARG A 25 43.31 39.53 20.13
C ARG A 25 42.88 39.23 18.70
N GLU A 26 43.67 38.42 17.99
CA GLU A 26 43.31 37.87 16.68
C GLU A 26 42.78 38.94 15.71
N VAL A 27 43.50 40.06 15.59
CA VAL A 27 43.14 41.14 14.67
C VAL A 27 43.21 40.61 13.24
N GLN A 28 42.10 40.72 12.50
CA GLN A 28 42.00 40.28 11.13
C GLN A 28 41.71 41.44 10.19
N LEU A 29 42.33 41.41 9.01
CA LEU A 29 41.98 42.28 7.88
C LEU A 29 41.75 41.37 6.67
N ASN A 30 40.59 41.51 6.04
CA ASN A 30 40.14 40.68 4.91
C ASN A 30 40.23 39.16 5.18
N GLY A 31 39.95 38.74 6.43
CA GLY A 31 39.98 37.33 6.85
C GLY A 31 41.37 36.77 7.20
N GLU A 32 42.44 37.55 7.00
CA GLU A 32 43.80 37.15 7.39
C GLU A 32 44.22 37.78 8.72
N VAL A 33 44.79 36.95 9.60
CA VAL A 33 45.30 37.40 10.90
C VAL A 33 46.54 38.27 10.72
N GLN A 34 46.48 39.48 11.26
CA GLN A 34 47.50 40.50 11.11
C GLN A 34 48.42 40.57 12.33
N ARG A 35 49.72 40.77 12.08
CA ARG A 35 50.69 40.99 13.14
C ARG A 35 50.63 42.45 13.60
N VAL A 36 50.29 42.66 14.87
CA VAL A 36 50.21 43.99 15.46
C VAL A 36 51.57 44.41 16.01
N SER A 37 52.05 45.58 15.59
CA SER A 37 53.24 46.21 16.17
C SER A 37 52.83 47.11 17.35
N ALA A 38 53.47 46.90 18.50
CA ALA A 38 53.18 47.67 19.72
C ALA A 38 53.80 49.07 19.65
N LYS A 39 53.01 50.13 19.88
CA LYS A 39 53.50 51.50 20.06
C LYS A 39 52.87 52.14 21.31
N GLY A 40 53.67 52.83 22.12
CA GLY A 40 53.20 53.48 23.35
C GLY A 40 52.88 52.49 24.48
N LYS A 41 51.79 52.74 25.23
CA LYS A 41 51.43 52.01 26.48
C LYS A 41 50.76 50.63 26.24
N VAL A 42 51.28 49.82 25.32
CA VAL A 42 50.76 48.46 25.06
C VAL A 42 51.48 47.44 25.95
N ARG A 43 50.74 46.50 26.54
CA ARG A 43 51.29 45.41 27.36
C ARG A 43 50.89 44.05 26.78
N ARG A 44 51.76 43.04 26.93
CA ARG A 44 51.43 41.64 26.59
C ARG A 44 50.55 41.06 27.69
N GLY A 45 49.45 40.42 27.29
CA GLY A 45 48.43 39.94 28.22
C GLY A 45 47.52 41.09 28.69
N CYS A 46 46.25 40.79 28.88
CA CYS A 46 45.25 41.76 29.28
C CYS A 46 44.20 41.06 30.15
N VAL A 47 43.75 41.74 31.20
CA VAL A 47 42.70 41.22 32.07
C VAL A 47 41.37 41.56 31.44
N VAL A 48 40.75 40.58 30.79
CA VAL A 48 39.37 40.69 30.33
C VAL A 48 38.45 40.42 31.53
N PRO A 49 37.46 41.30 31.82
CA PRO A 49 36.45 41.06 32.84
C PRO A 49 35.82 39.68 32.68
N ASN A 50 35.78 38.90 33.77
CA ASN A 50 35.03 37.65 33.78
C ASN A 50 33.54 37.96 33.92
N ARG A 51 32.79 37.85 32.82
CA ARG A 51 31.35 38.12 32.82
C ARG A 51 30.54 37.04 33.56
N CYS A 52 31.13 35.88 33.88
CA CYS A 52 30.46 34.83 34.66
C CYS A 52 30.39 35.09 36.18
N VAL A 53 30.93 36.21 36.68
CA VAL A 53 30.92 36.54 38.11
C VAL A 53 29.66 37.32 38.50
N ALA A 54 28.96 37.89 37.52
CA ALA A 54 27.73 38.63 37.78
C ALA A 54 26.54 37.67 37.93
N ASP A 55 25.79 37.84 39.02
CA ASP A 55 24.56 37.09 39.29
C ASP A 55 23.53 37.32 38.18
N GLY A 56 22.85 36.23 37.78
CA GLY A 56 21.79 36.28 36.77
C GLY A 56 22.27 36.38 35.32
N MET A 57 23.58 36.27 35.04
CA MET A 57 24.08 36.26 33.66
C MET A 57 23.63 35.04 32.86
N CYS A 58 23.55 33.88 33.52
CA CYS A 58 23.08 32.65 32.91
C CYS A 58 21.80 32.14 33.58
N PRO A 59 20.91 31.46 32.85
CA PRO A 59 19.74 30.80 33.43
C PRO A 59 20.12 29.84 34.57
N LYS A 60 19.19 29.64 35.52
CA LYS A 60 19.42 28.80 36.71
C LYS A 60 19.93 27.40 36.38
N GLU A 61 19.40 26.79 35.31
CA GLU A 61 19.74 25.44 34.87
C GLU A 61 20.85 25.42 33.83
N SER A 62 21.91 26.18 34.09
CA SER A 62 23.05 26.28 33.17
C SER A 62 24.36 26.63 33.87
N SER A 63 25.46 26.28 33.21
CA SER A 63 26.82 26.61 33.61
C SER A 63 27.36 27.74 32.74
N CYS A 64 27.92 28.78 33.37
CA CYS A 64 28.56 29.88 32.67
C CYS A 64 30.00 29.54 32.28
N HIS A 65 30.32 29.71 31.00
CA HIS A 65 31.65 29.53 30.45
C HIS A 65 32.24 30.88 30.05
N LYS A 66 33.41 31.19 30.62
CA LYS A 66 34.12 32.45 30.33
C LYS A 66 34.66 32.43 28.90
N GLU A 67 34.41 33.50 28.15
CA GLU A 67 34.99 33.72 26.83
C GLU A 67 35.88 34.98 26.82
N TRP A 68 36.63 35.17 25.73
CA TRP A 68 37.64 36.23 25.61
C TRP A 68 37.05 37.66 25.67
N ASN A 69 35.82 37.87 25.22
CA ASN A 69 35.14 39.16 25.36
C ASN A 69 33.64 38.94 25.64
N GLY A 70 33.32 37.90 26.40
CA GLY A 70 31.94 37.45 26.54
C GLY A 70 31.80 36.32 27.54
N HIS A 71 30.64 35.69 27.47
CA HIS A 71 30.32 34.45 28.17
C HIS A 71 29.40 33.62 27.27
N SER A 72 29.43 32.30 27.45
CA SER A 72 28.43 31.40 26.92
C SER A 72 27.80 30.60 28.06
N CYS A 73 26.47 30.51 28.04
CA CYS A 73 25.73 29.67 28.98
C CYS A 73 25.49 28.32 28.34
N ARG A 74 25.89 27.24 29.02
CA ARG A 74 25.57 25.87 28.60
C ARG A 74 24.54 25.28 29.53
N CYS A 75 23.37 24.97 29.00
CA CYS A 75 22.30 24.35 29.78
C CYS A 75 22.75 23.00 30.35
N HIS A 76 22.23 22.69 31.54
CA HIS A 76 22.38 21.37 32.14
C HIS A 76 21.69 20.30 31.27
N ARG A 77 22.03 19.03 31.50
CA ARG A 77 21.38 17.92 30.79
C ARG A 77 19.87 17.97 31.03
N GLY A 78 19.10 17.83 29.96
CA GLY A 78 17.64 17.86 30.02
C GLY A 78 17.05 19.27 29.91
N PHE A 79 17.88 20.28 29.64
CA PHE A 79 17.47 21.65 29.41
C PHE A 79 18.00 22.17 28.07
N VAL A 80 17.23 23.02 27.39
CA VAL A 80 17.51 23.50 26.04
C VAL A 80 16.97 24.92 25.81
N GLY A 81 17.55 25.61 24.84
CA GLY A 81 17.20 26.98 24.46
C GLY A 81 17.91 28.03 25.31
N ASP A 82 17.70 29.30 24.98
CA ASP A 82 18.40 30.43 25.60
C ASP A 82 18.05 30.62 27.08
N THR A 83 16.85 30.18 27.49
CA THR A 83 16.37 30.19 28.87
C THR A 83 16.67 28.90 29.63
N CYS A 84 17.30 27.91 28.99
CA CYS A 84 17.50 26.56 29.51
C CYS A 84 16.21 26.00 30.12
N SER A 85 15.17 25.92 29.30
CA SER A 85 13.89 25.33 29.69
C SER A 85 13.95 23.80 29.61
N PRO A 86 13.16 23.08 30.44
CA PRO A 86 13.15 21.61 30.41
C PRO A 86 12.83 21.10 29.00
N VAL A 87 13.59 20.13 28.52
CA VAL A 87 13.39 19.55 27.19
C VAL A 87 11.95 19.03 27.04
N CYS A 88 11.40 18.40 28.07
CA CYS A 88 10.03 17.88 28.05
C CYS A 88 8.91 18.94 28.07
N SER A 89 9.21 20.24 28.27
CA SER A 89 8.21 21.29 28.07
C SER A 89 8.04 21.66 26.59
N LEU A 90 8.91 21.17 25.71
CA LEU A 90 8.80 21.39 24.27
C LEU A 90 7.75 20.45 23.67
N ILE A 91 6.92 21.01 22.80
CA ILE A 91 5.86 20.28 22.12
C ILE A 91 6.46 19.41 21.02
N GLY A 92 6.02 18.14 20.95
CA GLY A 92 6.32 17.24 19.84
C GLY A 92 7.64 16.47 19.93
N ILE A 93 8.37 16.54 21.05
CA ILE A 93 9.63 15.77 21.21
C ILE A 93 9.41 14.27 21.11
N CYS A 94 8.36 13.73 21.73
CA CYS A 94 8.03 12.31 21.71
C CYS A 94 6.91 11.95 20.72
N GLY A 95 6.66 12.84 19.74
CA GLY A 95 5.49 12.74 18.87
C GLY A 95 4.17 12.84 19.65
N PRO A 96 3.02 12.58 18.98
CA PRO A 96 1.72 12.58 19.63
C PRO A 96 1.46 11.34 20.49
N ASN A 97 2.20 10.25 20.26
CA ASN A 97 1.96 8.93 20.86
C ASN A 97 3.04 8.54 21.88
N GLY A 98 3.63 9.53 22.56
CA GLY A 98 4.70 9.30 23.53
C GLY A 98 4.70 10.33 24.65
N PHE A 99 5.15 9.90 25.82
CA PHE A 99 5.30 10.75 27.00
C PHE A 99 6.78 11.08 27.20
N CYS A 100 7.11 12.36 27.35
CA CYS A 100 8.48 12.80 27.62
C CYS A 100 8.77 12.70 29.12
N LEU A 101 9.90 12.06 29.45
CA LEU A 101 10.38 11.90 30.80
C LEU A 101 11.83 12.40 30.90
N SER A 102 12.12 13.15 31.96
CA SER A 102 13.50 13.61 32.24
C SER A 102 14.37 12.41 32.59
N SER A 103 15.60 12.37 32.09
CA SER A 103 16.55 11.28 32.33
C SER A 103 17.97 11.80 32.53
N ASN A 104 18.79 11.04 33.25
CA ASN A 104 20.20 11.35 33.47
C ASN A 104 21.12 10.89 32.32
N GLU A 105 20.54 10.30 31.27
CA GLU A 105 21.27 9.90 30.07
C GLU A 105 21.90 11.08 29.33
N SER A 106 22.74 10.79 28.33
CA SER A 106 23.48 11.79 27.54
C SER A 106 22.62 12.94 26.99
N LYS A 107 21.35 12.67 26.68
CA LYS A 107 20.39 13.66 26.14
C LYS A 107 19.56 14.37 27.19
N GLY A 108 19.50 13.87 28.42
CA GLY A 108 18.70 14.48 29.47
C GLY A 108 17.20 14.16 29.44
N TYR A 109 16.74 13.35 28.48
CA TYR A 109 15.34 12.94 28.34
C TYR A 109 15.24 11.57 27.66
N TYR A 110 14.10 10.90 27.86
CA TYR A 110 13.68 9.75 27.05
C TYR A 110 12.17 9.81 26.81
N CYS A 111 11.74 9.15 25.74
CA CYS A 111 10.33 9.06 25.39
C CYS A 111 9.79 7.68 25.74
N GLN A 112 8.74 7.64 26.57
CA GLN A 112 7.95 6.44 26.79
C GLN A 112 6.87 6.37 25.71
N CYS A 113 7.07 5.51 24.73
CA CYS A 113 6.13 5.34 23.62
C CYS A 113 4.91 4.53 24.05
N GLN A 114 3.74 4.93 23.53
CA GLN A 114 2.52 4.15 23.62
C GLN A 114 2.65 2.85 22.83
N GLU A 115 1.78 1.88 23.12
CA GLU A 115 1.77 0.58 22.45
C GLU A 115 1.64 0.75 20.94
N GLY A 116 2.46 0.03 20.18
CA GLY A 116 2.50 0.16 18.73
C GLY A 116 3.39 1.29 18.20
N PHE A 117 4.16 1.99 19.04
CA PHE A 117 5.17 2.97 18.62
C PHE A 117 6.56 2.68 19.19
N VAL A 118 7.59 2.92 18.39
CA VAL A 118 9.00 2.70 18.70
C VAL A 118 9.85 3.83 18.12
N GLY A 119 11.08 3.97 18.61
CA GLY A 119 12.00 5.03 18.19
C GLY A 119 12.50 5.84 19.38
N LYS A 120 13.42 6.77 19.12
CA LYS A 120 13.95 7.64 20.20
C LYS A 120 12.90 8.66 20.66
N ASN A 121 12.03 9.05 19.73
CA ASN A 121 11.02 10.07 19.86
C ASN A 121 9.63 9.53 19.48
N CYS A 122 9.44 8.20 19.55
CA CYS A 122 8.22 7.50 19.14
C CYS A 122 7.79 7.80 17.69
N GLU A 123 8.77 8.04 16.83
CA GLU A 123 8.57 8.50 15.46
C GLU A 123 8.18 7.37 14.48
N ARG A 124 8.31 6.11 14.89
CA ARG A 124 7.97 4.95 14.06
C ARG A 124 6.85 4.16 14.72
N SER A 125 5.88 3.70 13.92
CA SER A 125 5.00 2.64 14.37
C SER A 125 5.79 1.33 14.46
N THR A 126 5.51 0.53 15.49
CA THR A 126 6.04 -0.84 15.58
C THR A 126 5.69 -1.57 14.29
N ALA A 127 6.67 -2.20 13.65
CA ALA A 127 6.40 -3.02 12.47
C ALA A 127 5.28 -4.01 12.82
N VAL A 128 4.24 -4.03 12.00
CA VAL A 128 3.09 -4.92 12.24
C VAL A 128 3.66 -6.34 12.33
N GLN A 129 3.42 -7.01 13.45
CA GLN A 129 3.90 -8.36 13.72
C GLN A 129 3.15 -9.39 12.86
N ILE A 130 3.26 -9.25 11.54
CA ILE A 130 2.62 -10.10 10.54
C ILE A 130 3.73 -10.86 9.81
N CYS A 131 3.48 -12.13 9.55
CA CYS A 131 4.38 -12.94 8.74
C CYS A 131 4.52 -12.37 7.31
N PRO A 132 5.71 -12.47 6.70
CA PRO A 132 5.94 -12.02 5.33
C PRO A 132 5.07 -12.81 4.32
N PRO A 133 4.93 -12.33 3.07
CA PRO A 133 4.18 -13.05 2.04
C PRO A 133 4.67 -14.50 1.86
N SER A 134 3.75 -15.44 1.65
CA SER A 134 4.01 -16.89 1.57
C SER A 134 4.37 -17.56 2.91
N TYR A 135 4.09 -16.91 4.04
CA TYR A 135 4.18 -17.46 5.38
C TYR A 135 2.87 -17.27 6.15
N TRP A 136 2.62 -18.12 7.14
CA TRP A 136 1.44 -18.13 7.99
C TRP A 136 1.80 -18.36 9.47
N GLY A 137 0.87 -18.06 10.38
CA GLY A 137 1.04 -18.19 11.82
C GLY A 137 1.31 -16.87 12.54
N VAL A 138 1.93 -16.95 13.71
CA VAL A 138 2.16 -15.81 14.62
C VAL A 138 3.62 -15.40 14.55
N PHE A 139 3.89 -14.13 14.28
CA PHE A 139 5.24 -13.58 14.30
C PHE A 139 5.84 -13.64 15.72
N PRO A 140 7.13 -14.00 15.90
CA PRO A 140 8.16 -14.28 14.89
C PRO A 140 8.19 -15.73 14.38
N HIS A 141 7.37 -16.62 14.94
CA HIS A 141 7.34 -18.06 14.62
C HIS A 141 6.49 -18.37 13.37
N CYS A 142 6.84 -17.73 12.26
CA CYS A 142 6.16 -17.90 10.98
C CYS A 142 6.51 -19.25 10.32
N LYS A 143 5.51 -19.92 9.77
CA LYS A 143 5.66 -21.16 8.98
C LYS A 143 5.51 -20.85 7.51
N LYS A 144 6.38 -21.41 6.67
CA LYS A 144 6.29 -21.25 5.21
C LYS A 144 5.05 -21.98 4.68
N CYS A 145 4.33 -21.38 3.74
CA CYS A 145 3.26 -22.04 3.02
C CYS A 145 3.83 -23.23 2.22
N SER A 146 3.21 -24.41 2.34
CA SER A 146 3.62 -25.64 1.65
C SER A 146 2.49 -26.14 0.75
N CYS A 147 2.23 -25.39 -0.33
CA CYS A 147 1.11 -25.66 -1.23
C CYS A 147 1.50 -26.56 -2.41
N PRO A 148 0.66 -27.54 -2.80
CA PRO A 148 0.88 -28.34 -4.00
C PRO A 148 0.89 -27.49 -5.27
N GLU A 149 1.51 -28.00 -6.34
CA GLU A 149 1.47 -27.34 -7.64
C GLU A 149 0.02 -27.13 -8.12
N GLY A 150 -0.25 -25.93 -8.65
CA GLY A 150 -1.58 -25.51 -9.09
C GLY A 150 -2.42 -24.79 -8.03
N PHE A 151 -2.02 -24.83 -6.75
CA PHE A 151 -2.63 -24.00 -5.70
C PHE A 151 -1.95 -22.62 -5.62
N ASP A 152 -2.62 -21.66 -4.98
CA ASP A 152 -2.03 -20.36 -4.71
C ASP A 152 -0.81 -20.51 -3.79
N SER A 153 0.29 -19.84 -4.17
CA SER A 153 1.51 -19.74 -3.36
C SER A 153 1.28 -19.07 -2.00
N GLN A 154 0.23 -18.25 -1.90
CA GLN A 154 -0.19 -17.59 -0.68
C GLN A 154 -1.28 -18.41 0.03
N CYS A 155 -0.90 -19.06 1.12
CA CYS A 155 -1.81 -19.78 1.98
C CYS A 155 -2.54 -18.84 2.97
N ILE A 156 -3.62 -19.35 3.57
CA ILE A 156 -4.39 -18.64 4.59
C ILE A 156 -3.48 -18.34 5.80
N LYS A 157 -3.46 -17.08 6.26
CA LYS A 157 -2.49 -16.59 7.25
C LYS A 157 -2.66 -17.24 8.63
N GLU A 158 -3.88 -17.66 8.96
CA GLU A 158 -4.25 -18.18 10.28
C GLU A 158 -3.88 -19.65 10.46
N ASN A 159 -4.05 -20.47 9.43
CA ASN A 159 -3.93 -21.93 9.53
C ASN A 159 -3.02 -22.58 8.48
N GLY A 160 -2.54 -21.81 7.50
CA GLY A 160 -1.65 -22.30 6.45
C GLY A 160 -2.32 -23.12 5.35
N ASN A 161 -3.66 -23.19 5.34
CA ASN A 161 -4.38 -23.94 4.32
C ASN A 161 -4.22 -23.27 2.95
N CYS A 162 -3.96 -24.09 1.94
CA CYS A 162 -3.79 -23.66 0.56
C CYS A 162 -5.14 -23.47 -0.11
N ARG A 163 -5.26 -22.43 -0.92
CA ARG A 163 -6.47 -22.15 -1.69
C ARG A 163 -6.22 -22.33 -3.17
N CYS A 164 -7.25 -22.74 -3.90
CA CYS A 164 -7.20 -22.69 -5.34
C CYS A 164 -7.20 -21.24 -5.86
N PRO A 165 -6.66 -21.03 -7.07
CA PRO A 165 -6.76 -19.77 -7.80
C PRO A 165 -8.23 -19.31 -7.95
N ARG A 166 -8.41 -18.05 -8.38
CA ARG A 166 -9.77 -17.53 -8.66
C ARG A 166 -10.49 -18.40 -9.70
N PHE A 167 -11.81 -18.52 -9.53
CA PHE A 167 -12.69 -19.34 -10.36
C PHE A 167 -12.34 -20.84 -10.35
N GLN A 168 -11.70 -21.32 -9.29
CA GLN A 168 -11.39 -22.73 -9.08
C GLN A 168 -11.71 -23.18 -7.65
N PHE A 169 -11.95 -24.48 -7.48
CA PHE A 169 -12.16 -25.13 -6.19
C PHE A 169 -11.37 -26.44 -6.09
N ALA A 170 -11.17 -26.93 -4.87
CA ALA A 170 -10.39 -28.14 -4.64
C ALA A 170 -11.27 -29.38 -4.78
N LEU A 171 -10.93 -30.26 -5.71
CA LEU A 171 -11.57 -31.56 -5.90
C LEU A 171 -10.49 -32.65 -5.98
N ASN A 172 -10.56 -33.64 -5.09
CA ASN A 172 -9.59 -34.74 -5.01
C ASN A 172 -8.12 -34.29 -4.96
N GLY A 173 -7.83 -33.23 -4.20
CA GLY A 173 -6.47 -32.70 -4.03
C GLY A 173 -5.93 -31.90 -5.21
N ARG A 174 -6.78 -31.51 -6.18
CA ARG A 174 -6.42 -30.68 -7.32
C ARG A 174 -7.39 -29.52 -7.48
N CYS A 175 -6.92 -28.43 -8.07
CA CYS A 175 -7.78 -27.31 -8.41
C CYS A 175 -8.47 -27.54 -9.76
N VAL A 176 -9.79 -27.43 -9.76
CA VAL A 176 -10.66 -27.56 -10.94
C VAL A 176 -11.49 -26.31 -11.11
N ASN A 177 -11.86 -25.99 -12.35
CA ASN A 177 -12.62 -24.76 -12.64
C ASN A 177 -14.03 -24.80 -12.05
N CYS A 178 -14.48 -23.64 -11.58
CA CYS A 178 -15.88 -23.38 -11.29
C CYS A 178 -16.67 -23.42 -12.61
N GLU A 179 -17.78 -24.14 -12.62
CA GLU A 179 -18.60 -24.33 -13.81
C GLU A 179 -19.94 -23.58 -13.69
N CYS A 180 -19.90 -22.35 -13.17
CA CYS A 180 -21.11 -21.56 -12.94
C CYS A 180 -21.80 -21.19 -14.26
N GLY A 181 -23.10 -21.48 -14.34
CA GLY A 181 -23.99 -21.20 -15.46
C GLY A 181 -24.67 -19.83 -15.37
N TYR A 182 -25.68 -19.59 -16.22
CA TYR A 182 -26.33 -18.27 -16.39
C TYR A 182 -27.01 -17.75 -15.14
N GLY A 183 -27.53 -18.66 -14.32
CA GLY A 183 -28.17 -18.33 -13.06
C GLY A 183 -27.24 -17.95 -11.94
N ALA A 184 -25.92 -17.93 -12.16
CA ALA A 184 -24.97 -17.59 -11.11
C ALA A 184 -24.69 -16.09 -11.09
N SER A 185 -24.63 -15.50 -9.90
CA SER A 185 -24.26 -14.09 -9.71
C SER A 185 -22.80 -13.80 -10.13
N THR A 186 -21.93 -14.80 -9.99
CA THR A 186 -20.50 -14.71 -10.32
C THR A 186 -19.98 -16.03 -10.87
N LEU A 187 -18.83 -15.99 -11.55
CA LEU A 187 -18.09 -17.19 -11.97
C LEU A 187 -17.28 -17.84 -10.83
N GLN A 188 -17.30 -17.25 -9.62
CA GLN A 188 -16.63 -17.78 -8.46
C GLN A 188 -17.55 -18.74 -7.72
N CYS A 189 -17.03 -19.91 -7.38
CA CYS A 189 -17.72 -20.92 -6.59
C CYS A 189 -17.11 -21.04 -5.18
N SER A 190 -17.85 -21.72 -4.29
CA SER A 190 -17.41 -22.04 -2.94
C SER A 190 -16.26 -23.07 -2.93
N LEU A 191 -15.75 -23.40 -1.74
CA LEU A 191 -14.72 -24.42 -1.56
C LEU A 191 -15.14 -25.80 -2.07
N ASP A 192 -16.44 -26.09 -2.05
CA ASP A 192 -17.03 -27.35 -2.55
C ASP A 192 -17.53 -27.24 -4.00
N GLY A 193 -17.25 -26.12 -4.67
CA GLY A 193 -17.62 -25.91 -6.06
C GLY A 193 -19.07 -25.45 -6.28
N GLN A 194 -19.79 -25.02 -5.23
CA GLN A 194 -21.16 -24.49 -5.34
C GLN A 194 -21.13 -23.03 -5.81
N CYS A 195 -21.85 -22.74 -6.89
CA CYS A 195 -22.03 -21.38 -7.40
C CYS A 195 -23.12 -20.65 -6.61
N GLN A 196 -22.99 -19.33 -6.48
CA GLN A 196 -24.02 -18.51 -5.88
C GLN A 196 -25.12 -18.23 -6.90
N CYS A 197 -26.29 -18.81 -6.69
CA CYS A 197 -27.42 -18.70 -7.59
C CYS A 197 -28.20 -17.39 -7.37
N SER A 198 -28.69 -16.82 -8.46
CA SER A 198 -29.50 -15.61 -8.54
C SER A 198 -30.92 -15.97 -8.98
N GLY A 199 -31.91 -15.24 -8.44
CA GLY A 199 -33.31 -15.52 -8.74
C GLY A 199 -33.72 -16.93 -8.35
N GLU A 200 -34.38 -17.64 -9.27
CA GLU A 200 -34.87 -19.01 -9.06
C GLU A 200 -33.90 -20.08 -9.60
N ALA A 201 -32.66 -19.70 -9.90
CA ALA A 201 -31.63 -20.63 -10.33
C ALA A 201 -31.28 -21.63 -9.23
N THR A 202 -31.05 -22.89 -9.60
CA THR A 202 -30.74 -23.97 -8.66
C THR A 202 -29.67 -24.92 -9.22
N GLY A 203 -29.16 -25.78 -8.33
CA GLY A 203 -28.09 -26.74 -8.59
C GLY A 203 -26.69 -26.18 -8.31
N ARG A 204 -25.69 -27.07 -8.33
CA ARG A 204 -24.28 -26.69 -8.06
C ARG A 204 -23.77 -25.60 -8.99
N ARG A 205 -24.23 -25.64 -10.24
CA ARG A 205 -23.81 -24.74 -11.32
C ARG A 205 -24.79 -23.59 -11.55
N CYS A 206 -25.94 -23.53 -10.88
CA CYS A 206 -27.01 -22.55 -11.17
C CYS A 206 -27.46 -22.58 -12.63
N ASP A 207 -27.58 -23.78 -13.19
CA ASP A 207 -27.92 -24.06 -14.59
C ASP A 207 -29.33 -24.67 -14.73
N ARG A 208 -30.08 -24.81 -13.63
CA ARG A 208 -31.45 -25.32 -13.61
C ARG A 208 -32.39 -24.32 -12.96
N CYS A 209 -33.68 -24.38 -13.28
CA CYS A 209 -34.71 -23.61 -12.59
C CYS A 209 -35.29 -24.41 -11.42
N MET A 210 -35.64 -23.71 -10.33
CA MET A 210 -36.24 -24.31 -9.14
C MET A 210 -37.59 -24.97 -9.44
N LEU A 211 -38.39 -24.34 -10.30
CA LEU A 211 -39.69 -24.83 -10.70
C LEU A 211 -39.57 -25.54 -12.06
N ASP A 212 -40.08 -26.75 -12.15
CA ASP A 212 -39.93 -27.62 -13.35
C ASP A 212 -40.60 -27.03 -14.61
N ASN A 213 -41.62 -26.19 -14.42
CA ASN A 213 -42.33 -25.48 -15.48
C ASN A 213 -41.67 -24.15 -15.89
N HIS A 214 -40.64 -23.69 -15.15
CA HIS A 214 -39.86 -22.51 -15.51
C HIS A 214 -38.67 -22.89 -16.40
N LYS A 215 -38.37 -22.03 -17.36
CA LYS A 215 -37.27 -22.22 -18.30
C LYS A 215 -36.38 -20.98 -18.32
N TRP A 216 -35.13 -21.17 -18.76
CA TRP A 216 -34.17 -20.09 -18.89
C TRP A 216 -34.57 -19.11 -19.99
N LEU A 217 -34.76 -17.85 -19.61
CA LEU A 217 -34.97 -16.71 -20.49
C LEU A 217 -33.86 -15.69 -20.20
N ALA A 218 -32.91 -15.56 -21.12
CA ALA A 218 -31.65 -14.83 -20.91
C ALA A 218 -30.87 -15.35 -19.68
N ASN A 219 -30.92 -14.64 -18.55
CA ASN A 219 -30.23 -14.99 -17.30
C ASN A 219 -31.20 -15.28 -16.14
N ASP A 220 -32.51 -15.37 -16.40
CA ASP A 220 -33.53 -15.61 -15.38
C ASP A 220 -34.41 -16.83 -15.70
N CYS A 221 -34.89 -17.49 -14.66
CA CYS A 221 -35.91 -18.52 -14.77
C CYS A 221 -37.30 -17.88 -14.83
N LYS A 222 -38.09 -18.24 -15.85
CA LYS A 222 -39.42 -17.67 -16.09
C LYS A 222 -40.42 -18.74 -16.56
N LEU A 223 -41.68 -18.57 -16.17
CA LEU A 223 -42.79 -19.39 -16.67
C LEU A 223 -43.10 -19.01 -18.11
N LEU A 224 -43.11 -19.99 -19.01
CA LEU A 224 -43.37 -19.74 -20.42
C LEU A 224 -44.77 -19.17 -20.68
N THR A 225 -45.76 -19.56 -19.87
CA THR A 225 -47.15 -19.10 -20.03
C THR A 225 -47.36 -17.63 -19.65
N ASP A 226 -46.52 -17.07 -18.77
CA ASP A 226 -46.58 -15.64 -18.40
C ASP A 226 -46.29 -14.72 -19.60
N PHE A 227 -45.63 -15.27 -20.62
CA PHE A 227 -45.29 -14.60 -21.87
C PHE A 227 -46.14 -15.11 -23.06
N GLY A 228 -47.22 -15.86 -22.79
CA GLY A 228 -48.16 -16.34 -23.81
C GLY A 228 -47.69 -17.56 -24.62
N PHE A 229 -46.64 -18.26 -24.20
CA PHE A 229 -46.14 -19.44 -24.92
C PHE A 229 -46.81 -20.73 -24.41
N GLN A 230 -47.41 -21.50 -25.33
CA GLN A 230 -48.08 -22.78 -25.04
C GLN A 230 -47.17 -24.01 -25.15
N ASP A 231 -45.96 -23.87 -25.70
CA ASP A 231 -45.02 -24.97 -25.98
C ASP A 231 -43.56 -24.51 -25.76
N GLU A 232 -42.72 -25.38 -25.18
CA GLU A 232 -41.28 -25.20 -25.00
C GLU A 232 -40.57 -24.89 -26.33
N SER A 233 -41.06 -25.50 -27.41
CA SER A 233 -40.62 -25.30 -28.78
C SER A 233 -40.88 -23.87 -29.27
N LEU A 234 -41.96 -23.23 -28.79
CA LEU A 234 -42.32 -21.86 -29.15
C LEU A 234 -41.50 -20.84 -28.37
N ALA A 235 -41.24 -21.07 -27.08
CA ALA A 235 -40.43 -20.17 -26.26
C ALA A 235 -38.97 -20.07 -26.74
N ILE A 236 -38.39 -21.21 -27.15
CA ILE A 236 -37.06 -21.27 -27.79
C ILE A 236 -37.07 -20.61 -29.18
N LYS A 237 -38.23 -20.61 -29.87
CA LYS A 237 -38.48 -19.96 -31.18
C LYS A 237 -38.87 -18.48 -31.11
N LEU A 238 -39.25 -17.94 -29.94
CA LEU A 238 -39.81 -16.59 -29.80
C LEU A 238 -38.95 -15.64 -28.94
N TYR A 239 -37.92 -16.14 -28.26
CA TYR A 239 -36.72 -15.34 -28.01
C TYR A 239 -35.73 -15.40 -29.18
N SER A 240 -36.20 -15.80 -30.37
CA SER A 240 -35.68 -15.37 -31.68
C SER A 240 -36.58 -14.30 -32.34
N SER A 241 -37.64 -13.87 -31.67
CA SER A 241 -38.54 -12.81 -32.15
C SER A 241 -39.37 -12.24 -30.98
N SER A 242 -38.78 -11.36 -30.17
CA SER A 242 -39.56 -10.63 -29.18
C SER A 242 -40.51 -9.67 -29.88
N ILE A 243 -41.79 -9.87 -29.63
CA ILE A 243 -42.86 -8.86 -29.57
C ILE A 243 -43.05 -8.03 -30.86
N SER A 244 -44.22 -8.20 -31.48
CA SER A 244 -45.06 -7.02 -31.70
C SER A 244 -46.54 -7.41 -31.78
N GLY A 245 -47.24 -7.35 -30.65
CA GLY A 245 -48.27 -6.32 -30.59
C GLY A 245 -47.53 -5.05 -30.15
N SER A 246 -47.14 -4.14 -31.02
CA SER A 246 -47.72 -3.83 -32.32
C SER A 246 -46.68 -3.21 -33.24
N ARG A 247 -46.73 -3.56 -34.54
CA ARG A 247 -45.90 -3.00 -35.62
C ARG A 247 -44.38 -3.11 -35.39
N SER A 248 -43.78 -4.07 -36.10
CA SER A 248 -42.53 -3.92 -36.86
C SER A 248 -41.63 -2.74 -36.45
N GLU A 249 -40.65 -2.98 -35.58
CA GLU A 249 -39.35 -2.27 -35.65
C GLU A 249 -38.24 -2.84 -34.74
N ASP A 250 -38.52 -3.72 -33.76
CA ASP A 250 -37.46 -4.23 -32.84
C ASP A 250 -37.05 -5.72 -33.03
N VAL A 251 -37.48 -6.38 -34.12
CA VAL A 251 -37.27 -7.83 -34.36
C VAL A 251 -35.85 -8.17 -34.88
N GLU A 252 -34.97 -7.18 -35.05
CA GLU A 252 -33.60 -7.41 -35.55
C GLU A 252 -32.59 -7.92 -34.50
N VAL A 253 -32.96 -7.98 -33.22
CA VAL A 253 -31.98 -8.14 -32.12
C VAL A 253 -31.57 -9.59 -31.83
N LEU A 254 -32.16 -10.60 -32.46
CA LEU A 254 -31.86 -12.02 -32.17
C LEU A 254 -31.30 -12.83 -33.35
N ALA A 255 -31.53 -12.40 -34.59
CA ALA A 255 -30.81 -12.90 -35.74
C ALA A 255 -29.31 -12.55 -35.58
N ARG A 256 -28.41 -13.50 -35.82
CA ARG A 256 -26.95 -13.36 -35.65
C ARG A 256 -26.45 -13.31 -34.19
N THR A 257 -27.27 -13.71 -33.21
CA THR A 257 -26.82 -13.86 -31.81
C THR A 257 -26.21 -15.23 -31.55
N THR A 258 -25.41 -15.36 -30.49
CA THR A 258 -24.83 -16.65 -30.06
C THR A 258 -25.22 -16.93 -28.62
N ALA A 259 -25.95 -18.01 -28.39
CA ALA A 259 -26.29 -18.51 -27.06
C ALA A 259 -25.28 -19.56 -26.62
N ARG A 260 -24.94 -19.58 -25.34
CA ARG A 260 -24.12 -20.63 -24.73
C ARG A 260 -25.05 -21.68 -24.10
N GLN A 261 -24.61 -22.93 -24.00
CA GLN A 261 -25.34 -24.03 -23.36
C GLN A 261 -24.37 -25.07 -22.79
N SER A 262 -24.87 -25.99 -21.96
CA SER A 262 -24.08 -27.14 -21.51
C SER A 262 -23.68 -28.03 -22.69
N CYS A 263 -22.52 -28.67 -22.58
CA CYS A 263 -22.07 -29.61 -23.60
C CYS A 263 -23.03 -30.80 -23.74
N PRO A 264 -23.26 -31.30 -24.96
CA PRO A 264 -24.03 -32.52 -25.19
C PRO A 264 -23.37 -33.74 -24.53
N ASP A 265 -24.16 -34.73 -24.14
CA ASP A 265 -23.75 -35.98 -23.49
C ASP A 265 -22.99 -35.77 -22.16
N ALA A 266 -22.20 -36.75 -21.72
CA ALA A 266 -21.35 -36.68 -20.52
C ALA A 266 -20.08 -35.82 -20.73
N GLN A 267 -20.04 -34.94 -21.74
CA GLN A 267 -18.88 -34.10 -22.03
C GLN A 267 -18.82 -32.89 -21.09
N THR A 268 -17.60 -32.46 -20.75
CA THR A 268 -17.36 -31.32 -19.87
C THR A 268 -16.98 -30.08 -20.67
N GLY A 269 -17.60 -28.93 -20.39
CA GLY A 269 -17.33 -27.66 -21.08
C GLY A 269 -18.57 -26.80 -21.28
N LEU A 270 -18.47 -25.82 -22.18
CA LEU A 270 -19.54 -24.90 -22.58
C LEU A 270 -19.68 -24.91 -24.11
N ALA A 271 -20.79 -25.43 -24.62
CA ALA A 271 -21.11 -25.36 -26.03
C ALA A 271 -21.75 -24.00 -26.37
N THR A 272 -21.72 -23.62 -27.64
CA THR A 272 -22.45 -22.46 -28.16
C THR A 272 -23.39 -22.88 -29.28
N ARG A 273 -24.41 -22.09 -29.56
CA ARG A 273 -25.24 -22.21 -30.76
C ARG A 273 -25.51 -20.80 -31.28
N SER A 274 -25.49 -20.61 -32.58
CA SER A 274 -25.71 -19.28 -33.19
C SER A 274 -27.06 -19.26 -33.89
N CYS A 275 -27.77 -18.14 -33.80
CA CYS A 275 -29.04 -17.93 -34.47
C CYS A 275 -28.76 -17.33 -35.86
N SER A 276 -29.30 -17.95 -36.90
CA SER A 276 -29.14 -17.50 -38.28
C SER A 276 -29.84 -16.15 -38.54
N GLY A 277 -29.54 -15.53 -39.67
CA GLY A 277 -30.22 -14.33 -40.17
C GLY A 277 -31.75 -14.51 -40.27
N ASP A 278 -32.19 -15.73 -40.54
CA ASP A 278 -33.60 -16.10 -40.70
C ASP A 278 -34.27 -16.56 -39.38
N GLY A 279 -33.64 -16.30 -38.23
CA GLY A 279 -34.24 -16.54 -36.90
C GLY A 279 -34.27 -18.01 -36.45
N HIS A 280 -33.56 -18.92 -37.12
CA HIS A 280 -33.43 -20.32 -36.70
C HIS A 280 -32.08 -20.59 -36.02
N TRP A 281 -32.07 -21.40 -34.96
CA TRP A 281 -30.83 -21.86 -34.34
C TRP A 281 -30.08 -22.82 -35.26
N LEU A 282 -28.81 -22.50 -35.51
CA LEU A 282 -27.86 -23.38 -36.18
C LEU A 282 -27.41 -24.49 -35.23
N GLY A 283 -26.72 -25.48 -35.77
CA GLY A 283 -26.17 -26.61 -35.01
C GLY A 283 -25.33 -26.16 -33.81
N VAL A 284 -25.36 -26.97 -32.75
CA VAL A 284 -24.59 -26.73 -31.53
C VAL A 284 -23.09 -26.84 -31.86
N ASN A 285 -22.38 -25.73 -31.67
CA ASN A 285 -20.93 -25.68 -31.68
C ASN A 285 -20.39 -26.23 -30.34
N SER A 286 -19.96 -27.49 -30.39
CA SER A 286 -19.36 -28.21 -29.28
C SER A 286 -17.83 -28.12 -29.24
N PHE A 287 -17.21 -27.13 -29.91
CA PHE A 287 -15.75 -27.01 -29.97
C PHE A 287 -15.09 -26.89 -28.58
N ASN A 288 -15.78 -26.23 -27.64
CA ASN A 288 -15.33 -26.08 -26.25
C ASN A 288 -15.80 -27.22 -25.33
N CYS A 289 -16.30 -28.32 -25.90
CA CYS A 289 -16.68 -29.53 -25.18
C CYS A 289 -15.55 -30.54 -25.22
N THR A 290 -15.11 -30.95 -24.04
CA THR A 290 -14.07 -31.95 -23.87
C THR A 290 -14.72 -33.23 -23.41
N ARG A 291 -14.55 -34.30 -24.20
CA ARG A 291 -15.01 -35.62 -23.77
C ARG A 291 -14.21 -36.11 -22.55
N PRO A 292 -14.82 -36.92 -21.67
CA PRO A 292 -14.17 -37.40 -20.45
C PRO A 292 -12.79 -38.03 -20.67
N GLU A 293 -12.59 -38.69 -21.82
CA GLU A 293 -11.35 -39.37 -22.17
C GLU A 293 -10.20 -38.39 -22.50
N TYR A 294 -10.52 -37.15 -22.89
CA TYR A 294 -9.55 -36.12 -23.29
C TYR A 294 -9.37 -35.01 -22.25
N SER A 295 -10.18 -35.00 -21.18
CA SER A 295 -10.10 -34.01 -20.10
C SER A 295 -8.71 -33.96 -19.44
N LEU A 296 -8.00 -35.10 -19.42
CA LEU A 296 -6.62 -35.22 -18.93
C LEU A 296 -5.56 -34.61 -19.86
N MET A 297 -5.84 -34.47 -21.16
CA MET A 297 -4.90 -33.93 -22.15
C MET A 297 -4.98 -32.41 -22.27
N VAL A 298 -6.17 -31.81 -22.16
CA VAL A 298 -6.35 -30.34 -22.17
C VAL A 298 -5.56 -29.67 -21.04
N TYR A 299 -5.46 -30.34 -19.89
CA TYR A 299 -4.66 -29.91 -18.74
C TYR A 299 -3.14 -29.90 -19.00
N LYS A 300 -2.64 -30.81 -19.83
CA LYS A 300 -1.23 -30.80 -20.26
C LYS A 300 -0.92 -29.67 -21.25
N VAL A 301 -1.87 -29.29 -22.09
CA VAL A 301 -1.68 -28.19 -23.05
C VAL A 301 -1.75 -26.83 -22.37
N SER A 302 -2.64 -26.63 -21.39
CA SER A 302 -2.72 -25.37 -20.62
C SER A 302 -1.54 -25.16 -19.65
N SER A 303 -0.84 -26.23 -19.27
CA SER A 303 0.45 -26.15 -18.55
C SER A 303 1.66 -25.96 -19.48
N LEU A 304 1.53 -26.26 -20.79
CA LEU A 304 2.57 -26.08 -21.81
C LEU A 304 2.49 -24.76 -22.59
N SER A 305 1.44 -23.95 -22.39
CA SER A 305 1.25 -22.66 -23.09
C SER A 305 1.56 -21.39 -22.28
N PRO A 306 2.67 -21.28 -21.50
CA PRO A 306 3.25 -19.97 -21.27
C PRO A 306 4.13 -19.61 -22.47
N ARG A 307 3.75 -18.55 -23.21
CA ARG A 307 4.54 -17.82 -24.24
C ARG A 307 4.35 -18.27 -25.69
N ILE A 308 3.27 -17.79 -26.32
CA ILE A 308 3.38 -17.27 -27.69
C ILE A 308 3.19 -15.76 -27.56
N LYS A 309 4.30 -15.02 -27.45
CA LYS A 309 4.29 -13.59 -27.80
C LYS A 309 4.17 -13.56 -29.32
N ILE A 310 3.01 -13.15 -29.81
CA ILE A 310 2.89 -12.69 -31.19
C ILE A 310 3.77 -11.44 -31.26
N LEU A 311 4.94 -11.59 -31.91
CA LEU A 311 5.71 -10.45 -32.39
C LEU A 311 4.93 -9.92 -33.58
N GLU A 312 4.18 -8.84 -33.37
CA GLU A 312 3.78 -7.97 -34.46
C GLU A 312 5.04 -7.21 -34.90
N THR A 313 5.53 -7.55 -36.09
CA THR A 313 6.40 -6.70 -36.92
C THR A 313 5.56 -5.73 -37.73
#